data_AF-A0A1G7IZK3-F1
#
_entry.id   AF-A0A1G7IZK3-F1
#
_cell.length_a   1.000
_cell.length_b   1.000
_cell.length_c   1.000
_cell.angle_alpha   90.00
_cell.angle_beta   90.00
_cell.angle_gamma   90.00
#
_symmetry.space_group_name_H-M   'P 1'
#
loop_
_entity.id
_entity.type
_entity.pdbx_description
1 polymer ?
#
loop_
_entity_poly.entity_id
_entity_poly.type
_entity_poly.pdbx_seq_one_letter_code
_entity_poly.pdbx_strand_id
1 'polypeptide(L)'
;MLKYSITIFIVIASAICGYFLFAYKLDTIVLYDRTDAYTSITPYLSAVPEFLINGENELNVVLNFEDIRDTVYLHNLEINLSPANATPLMPVAVRNDAGMCEAHSYQELPCKAKMLQPLTEDQHFTFTFNTSHTHTKRYLVTIKGDIEAGAYRSSFRKQIRIQEKALFLERN
;
A
#
# COMPACT_ATOMS: atom_id res chain seq x y z
N MET A 1 -1.96 -41.79 -41.95
CA MET A 1 -3.08 -41.03 -41.36
C MET A 1 -2.76 -40.52 -39.94
N LEU A 2 -2.28 -41.37 -39.01
CA LEU A 2 -1.99 -40.98 -37.61
C LEU A 2 -0.97 -39.83 -37.45
N LYS A 3 0.12 -39.82 -38.24
CA LYS A 3 1.17 -38.78 -38.18
C LYS A 3 0.63 -37.36 -38.41
N TYR A 4 -0.28 -37.19 -39.38
CA TYR A 4 -0.88 -35.88 -39.70
C TYR A 4 -1.85 -35.40 -38.61
N SER A 5 -2.53 -36.34 -37.94
CA SER A 5 -3.44 -36.03 -36.84
C SER A 5 -2.69 -35.52 -35.61
N ILE A 6 -1.52 -36.10 -35.32
CA ILE A 6 -0.64 -35.67 -34.21
C ILE A 6 -0.06 -34.28 -34.48
N THR A 7 0.42 -33.99 -35.70
CA THR A 7 0.94 -32.65 -36.03
C THR A 7 -0.13 -31.58 -35.95
N ILE A 8 -1.35 -31.85 -36.45
CA ILE A 8 -2.47 -30.91 -36.34
C ILE A 8 -2.82 -30.65 -34.87
N PHE A 9 -2.85 -31.69 -34.04
CA PHE A 9 -3.13 -31.54 -32.61
C PHE A 9 -2.08 -30.70 -31.89
N ILE A 10 -0.79 -30.91 -32.18
CA ILE A 10 0.30 -30.11 -31.60
C ILE A 10 0.18 -28.65 -32.03
N VAL A 11 -0.09 -28.38 -33.31
CA VAL A 11 -0.24 -27.00 -33.82
C VAL A 11 -1.42 -26.29 -33.15
N ILE A 12 -2.58 -26.94 -33.05
CA ILE A 12 -3.76 -26.36 -32.39
C ILE A 12 -3.51 -26.14 -30.90
N ALA A 13 -2.92 -27.11 -30.20
CA ALA A 13 -2.58 -26.97 -28.79
C ALA A 13 -1.59 -25.82 -28.55
N SER A 14 -0.59 -25.66 -29.43
CA SER A 14 0.36 -24.55 -29.36
C SER A 14 -0.29 -23.19 -29.65
N ALA A 15 -1.26 -23.12 -30.58
CA ALA A 15 -2.00 -21.91 -30.87
C ALA A 15 -2.92 -21.49 -29.71
N ILE A 16 -3.60 -22.45 -29.07
CA ILE A 16 -4.44 -22.20 -27.89
C ILE A 16 -3.56 -21.76 -26.71
N CYS A 17 -2.45 -22.46 -26.45
CA CYS A 17 -1.53 -22.11 -25.37
C CYS A 17 -0.90 -20.72 -25.60
N GLY A 18 -0.51 -20.42 -26.84
CA GLY A 18 -0.06 -19.08 -27.24
C GLY A 18 -1.12 -18.02 -26.97
N TYR A 19 -2.36 -18.25 -27.41
CA TYR A 19 -3.47 -17.34 -27.15
C TYR A 19 -3.68 -17.10 -25.64
N PHE A 20 -3.67 -18.14 -24.81
CA PHE A 20 -3.77 -17.99 -23.36
C PHE A 20 -2.63 -17.15 -22.77
N LEU A 21 -1.39 -17.37 -23.20
CA LEU A 21 -0.24 -16.57 -22.72
C LEU A 21 -0.29 -15.11 -23.19
N PHE A 22 -0.88 -14.83 -24.34
CA PHE A 22 -1.06 -13.46 -24.84
C PHE A 22 -2.30 -12.76 -24.26
N ALA A 23 -3.37 -13.50 -23.98
CA ALA A 23 -4.63 -12.97 -23.49
C ALA A 23 -4.61 -12.66 -21.99
N TYR A 24 -3.82 -13.39 -21.20
CA TYR A 24 -3.78 -13.21 -19.75
C TYR A 24 -2.47 -12.54 -19.30
N LYS A 25 -2.59 -11.50 -18.48
CA LYS A 25 -1.48 -10.92 -17.72
C LYS A 25 -1.54 -11.45 -16.29
N LEU A 26 -0.38 -11.80 -15.75
CA LEU A 26 -0.24 -12.12 -14.33
C LEU A 26 -0.07 -10.79 -13.58
N ASP A 27 -1.05 -10.44 -12.76
CA ASP A 27 -1.01 -9.23 -11.95
C ASP A 27 -0.99 -9.59 -10.46
N THR A 28 -0.33 -8.77 -9.65
CA THR A 28 -0.21 -9.03 -8.22
C THR A 28 -1.08 -8.03 -7.46
N ILE A 29 -2.03 -8.55 -6.69
CA ILE A 29 -2.94 -7.72 -5.88
C ILE A 29 -2.67 -7.92 -4.39
N VAL A 30 -3.02 -6.92 -3.58
CA VAL A 30 -3.02 -7.02 -2.11
C VAL A 30 -4.44 -7.28 -1.63
N LEU A 31 -4.63 -8.40 -0.94
CA LEU A 31 -5.90 -8.78 -0.30
C LEU A 31 -5.89 -8.35 1.16
N TYR A 32 -6.91 -7.58 1.57
CA TYR A 32 -7.15 -7.17 2.95
C TYR A 32 -8.61 -6.76 3.15
N ASP A 33 -9.06 -6.72 4.41
CA ASP A 33 -10.38 -6.18 4.76
C ASP A 33 -10.29 -4.66 4.85
N ARG A 34 -10.87 -3.96 3.86
CA ARG A 34 -10.85 -2.49 3.79
C ARG A 34 -11.65 -1.85 4.91
N THR A 35 -12.74 -2.47 5.34
CA THR A 35 -13.61 -1.92 6.40
C THR A 35 -12.92 -2.03 7.75
N ASP A 36 -12.28 -3.16 8.02
CA ASP A 36 -11.47 -3.30 9.25
C ASP A 36 -10.24 -2.39 9.20
N ALA A 37 -9.61 -2.19 8.04
CA ALA A 37 -8.43 -1.33 7.93
C ALA A 37 -8.67 0.15 8.30
N TYR A 38 -9.91 0.63 8.19
CA TYR A 38 -10.29 2.00 8.52
C TYR A 38 -10.10 2.30 10.02
N THR A 39 -9.42 3.41 10.32
CA THR A 39 -9.20 3.85 11.70
C THR A 39 -9.82 5.23 11.91
N SER A 40 -10.98 5.28 12.56
CA SER A 40 -11.59 6.55 12.93
C SER A 40 -10.97 7.09 14.22
N ILE A 41 -10.52 8.34 14.17
CA ILE A 41 -10.00 9.08 15.32
C ILE A 41 -10.98 10.21 15.61
N THR A 42 -12.14 9.81 16.13
CA THR A 42 -13.27 10.70 16.39
C THR A 42 -12.92 11.75 17.46
N PRO A 43 -13.35 13.01 17.31
CA PRO A 43 -14.10 13.59 16.19
C PRO A 43 -13.23 14.17 15.06
N TYR A 44 -11.92 13.97 15.05
CA TYR A 44 -10.98 14.81 14.31
C TYR A 44 -10.75 14.38 12.86
N LEU A 45 -10.53 13.10 12.61
CA LEU A 45 -10.17 12.59 11.29
C LEU A 45 -10.34 11.07 11.23
N SER A 46 -10.16 10.52 10.04
CA SER A 46 -10.03 9.10 9.82
C SER A 46 -8.78 8.79 9.01
N ALA A 47 -8.09 7.71 9.37
CA ALA A 47 -6.91 7.22 8.67
C ALA A 47 -7.28 5.98 7.84
N VAL A 48 -7.03 6.06 6.53
CA VAL A 48 -7.40 5.06 5.53
C VAL A 48 -6.14 4.56 4.83
N PRO A 49 -5.64 3.37 5.17
CA PRO A 49 -4.46 2.82 4.52
C PRO A 49 -4.82 2.13 3.21
N GLU A 50 -3.98 2.34 2.22
CA GLU A 50 -4.00 1.67 0.93
C GLU A 50 -2.65 0.99 0.69
N PHE A 51 -2.69 -0.17 0.04
CA PHE A 51 -1.53 -1.01 -0.18
C PHE A 51 -1.32 -1.20 -1.67
N LEU A 52 -0.17 -0.77 -2.17
CA LEU A 52 0.20 -0.83 -3.57
C LEU A 52 1.48 -1.64 -3.72
N ILE A 53 1.52 -2.55 -4.69
CA ILE A 53 2.73 -3.31 -5.01
C ILE A 53 3.42 -2.59 -6.16
N ASN A 54 4.69 -2.24 -5.97
CA ASN A 54 5.53 -1.68 -7.02
C ASN A 54 6.57 -2.73 -7.44
N GLY A 55 6.44 -3.27 -8.65
CA GLY A 55 7.28 -4.39 -9.10
C GLY A 55 7.04 -5.67 -8.30
N GLU A 56 8.06 -6.50 -8.11
CA GLU A 56 7.92 -7.82 -7.46
C GLU A 56 8.22 -7.82 -5.96
N ASN A 57 8.90 -6.76 -5.48
CA ASN A 57 9.56 -6.75 -4.18
C ASN A 57 9.38 -5.45 -3.39
N GLU A 58 8.53 -4.53 -3.83
CA GLU A 58 8.24 -3.31 -3.10
C GLU A 58 6.75 -3.24 -2.74
N LEU A 59 6.50 -2.95 -1.47
CA LEU A 59 5.17 -2.67 -0.96
C LEU A 59 5.12 -1.22 -0.50
N ASN A 60 4.28 -0.43 -1.16
CA ASN A 60 3.95 0.93 -0.76
C ASN A 60 2.71 0.88 0.14
N VAL A 61 2.84 1.44 1.34
CA VAL A 61 1.74 1.70 2.26
C VAL A 61 1.43 3.19 2.18
N VAL A 62 0.30 3.52 1.58
CA VAL A 62 -0.19 4.90 1.46
C VAL A 62 -1.21 5.11 2.57
N LEU A 63 -0.94 6.03 3.49
CA LEU A 63 -1.87 6.37 4.56
C LEU A 63 -2.58 7.67 4.22
N ASN A 64 -3.83 7.57 3.77
CA ASN A 64 -4.69 8.70 3.46
C ASN A 64 -5.39 9.19 4.73
N PHE A 65 -5.57 10.50 4.86
CA PHE A 65 -6.32 11.11 5.94
C PHE A 65 -7.57 11.80 5.40
N GLU A 66 -8.73 11.35 5.88
CA GLU A 66 -10.05 11.80 5.44
C GLU A 66 -10.82 12.44 6.60
N ASP A 67 -11.89 13.18 6.27
CA ASP A 67 -12.81 13.80 7.24
C ASP A 67 -12.13 14.71 8.29
N ILE A 68 -11.04 15.37 7.90
CA ILE A 68 -10.26 16.26 8.79
C ILE A 68 -11.10 17.48 9.15
N ARG A 69 -11.55 17.56 10.41
CA ARG A 69 -12.43 18.64 10.90
C ARG A 69 -11.70 19.87 11.38
N ASP A 70 -10.50 19.68 11.93
CA ASP A 70 -9.64 20.74 12.47
C ASP A 70 -8.19 20.53 12.04
N THR A 71 -7.35 21.55 12.24
CA THR A 71 -5.90 21.38 12.00
C THR A 71 -5.33 20.42 13.03
N VAL A 72 -4.71 19.34 12.56
CA VAL A 72 -4.14 18.28 13.40
C VAL A 72 -2.65 18.14 13.13
N TYR A 73 -1.83 18.14 14.16
CA TYR A 73 -0.43 17.75 14.06
C TYR A 73 -0.30 16.25 14.29
N LEU A 74 0.29 15.56 13.33
CA LEU A 74 0.71 14.18 13.49
C LEU A 74 2.08 14.15 14.20
N HIS A 75 2.22 13.20 15.11
CA HIS A 75 3.46 12.90 15.82
C HIS A 75 3.71 11.40 15.81
N ASN A 76 5.00 11.02 15.85
CA ASN A 76 5.45 9.64 16.02
C ASN A 76 4.79 8.63 15.06
N LEU A 77 4.45 9.06 13.84
CA LEU A 77 3.84 8.19 12.84
C LEU A 77 4.86 7.13 12.40
N GLU A 78 4.49 5.87 12.58
CA GLU A 78 5.35 4.72 12.30
C GLU A 78 4.53 3.58 11.71
N ILE A 79 5.05 2.98 10.64
CA ILE A 79 4.48 1.80 9.99
C ILE A 79 5.50 0.67 10.06
N ASN A 80 5.06 -0.49 10.55
CA ASN A 80 5.87 -1.69 10.65
C ASN A 80 5.23 -2.86 9.90
N LEU A 81 6.07 -3.73 9.32
CA LEU A 81 5.64 -4.90 8.54
C LEU A 81 6.29 -6.20 9.08
N SER A 82 5.46 -7.15 9.53
CA SER A 82 5.83 -8.49 10.05
C SER A 82 5.20 -9.60 9.19
N PRO A 83 5.73 -10.83 9.00
CA PRO A 83 6.82 -11.54 9.71
C PRO A 83 8.24 -11.17 9.25
N ALA A 84 8.39 -10.13 8.44
CA ALA A 84 9.62 -9.87 7.71
C ALA A 84 10.70 -9.06 8.43
N ASN A 85 10.37 -8.26 9.46
CA ASN A 85 11.16 -7.07 9.78
C ASN A 85 11.57 -6.36 8.47
N ALA A 86 10.62 -6.23 7.52
CA ALA A 86 10.92 -5.77 6.17
C ALA A 86 11.62 -4.43 6.31
N THR A 87 12.85 -4.36 5.79
CA THR A 87 13.65 -3.15 5.89
C THR A 87 12.89 -2.06 5.15
N PRO A 88 12.48 -0.98 5.83
CA PRO A 88 11.86 0.15 5.15
C PRO A 88 12.85 0.66 4.10
N LEU A 89 12.38 0.76 2.86
CA LEU A 89 13.11 1.46 1.81
C LEU A 89 12.82 2.93 2.07
N MET A 90 13.74 3.57 2.80
CA MET A 90 13.65 4.93 3.33
C MET A 90 13.62 5.99 2.20
N PRO A 91 12.45 6.22 1.59
CA PRO A 91 11.82 7.47 1.96
C PRO A 91 10.34 7.38 2.36
N VAL A 92 9.96 8.23 3.32
CA VAL A 92 8.58 8.65 3.54
C VAL A 92 8.30 9.82 2.59
N ALA A 93 7.32 9.67 1.71
CA ALA A 93 6.90 10.72 0.78
C ALA A 93 5.58 11.35 1.23
N VAL A 94 5.51 12.68 1.17
CA VAL A 94 4.33 13.49 1.53
C VAL A 94 4.15 14.60 0.52
N ARG A 95 2.92 14.84 0.09
CA ARG A 95 2.58 16.02 -0.71
C ARG A 95 2.32 17.21 0.22
N ASN A 96 3.01 18.32 -0.01
CA ASN A 96 2.80 19.58 0.70
C ASN A 96 2.49 20.72 -0.30
N ASP A 97 2.13 21.90 0.22
CA ASP A 97 1.81 23.09 -0.59
C ASP A 97 2.93 23.53 -1.55
N ALA A 98 4.17 23.09 -1.31
CA ALA A 98 5.35 23.39 -2.12
C ALA A 98 5.76 22.26 -3.08
N GLY A 99 5.04 21.12 -3.08
CA GLY A 99 5.31 19.96 -3.94
C GLY A 99 5.43 18.64 -3.17
N MET A 100 6.13 17.66 -3.77
CA MET A 100 6.45 16.39 -3.10
C MET A 100 7.65 16.58 -2.19
N CYS A 101 7.50 16.22 -0.91
CA CYS A 101 8.56 16.22 0.09
C CYS A 101 8.88 14.77 0.47
N GLU A 102 10.15 14.42 0.42
CA GLU A 102 10.64 13.09 0.76
C GLU A 102 11.69 13.22 1.86
N ALA A 103 11.68 12.30 2.82
CA ALA A 103 12.67 12.22 3.89
C ALA A 103 12.95 10.75 4.25
N HIS A 104 14.10 10.43 4.81
CA HIS A 104 14.42 9.04 5.17
C HIS A 104 13.56 8.50 6.31
N SER A 105 13.02 9.40 7.14
CA SER A 105 12.14 9.05 8.25
C SER A 105 11.05 10.09 8.43
N TYR A 106 9.97 9.71 9.11
CA TYR A 106 8.92 10.66 9.48
C TYR A 106 9.48 11.80 10.33
N GLN A 107 10.44 11.51 11.22
CA GLN A 107 11.06 12.48 12.12
C GLN A 107 11.77 13.59 11.35
N GLU A 108 12.39 13.26 10.23
CA GLU A 108 13.12 14.20 9.36
C GLU A 108 12.22 15.10 8.51
N LEU A 109 10.92 14.78 8.37
CA LEU A 109 10.00 15.64 7.63
C LEU A 109 9.85 17.01 8.31
N PRO A 110 9.79 18.10 7.52
CA PRO A 110 9.57 19.44 8.06
C PRO A 110 8.22 19.51 8.78
N CYS A 111 8.13 20.27 9.88
CA CYS A 111 6.92 20.34 10.70
C CYS A 111 5.65 20.69 9.90
N LYS A 112 5.77 21.52 8.87
CA LYS A 112 4.65 21.86 7.99
C LYS A 112 4.08 20.65 7.23
N ALA A 113 4.92 19.68 6.85
CA ALA A 113 4.50 18.45 6.16
C ALA A 113 3.94 17.38 7.11
N LYS A 114 3.96 17.62 8.43
CA LYS A 114 3.36 16.75 9.45
C LYS A 114 1.97 17.22 9.89
N MET A 115 1.54 18.38 9.39
CA MET A 115 0.28 19.00 9.74
C MET A 115 -0.78 18.60 8.73
N LEU A 116 -1.93 18.16 9.24
CA LEU A 116 -3.14 17.91 8.47
C LEU A 116 -4.07 19.11 8.61
N GLN A 117 -4.65 19.55 7.50
CA GLN A 117 -5.54 20.69 7.44
C GLN A 117 -6.93 20.30 6.93
N PRO A 118 -8.01 20.94 7.43
CA PRO A 118 -9.34 20.76 6.87
C PRO A 118 -9.39 21.21 5.42
N LEU A 119 -10.22 20.54 4.61
CA LEU A 119 -10.52 20.90 3.21
C LEU A 119 -9.33 20.84 2.24
N THR A 120 -8.16 20.37 2.68
CA THR A 120 -7.02 20.10 1.80
C THR A 120 -7.13 18.68 1.23
N GLU A 121 -7.23 18.58 -0.09
CA GLU A 121 -7.28 17.31 -0.81
C GLU A 121 -5.91 16.59 -0.81
N ASP A 122 -5.93 15.27 -1.00
CA ASP A 122 -4.74 14.42 -1.17
C ASP A 122 -3.72 14.44 -0.03
N GLN A 123 -4.15 14.55 1.23
CA GLN A 123 -3.25 14.48 2.39
C GLN A 123 -2.91 13.03 2.74
N HIS A 124 -1.75 12.58 2.27
CA HIS A 124 -1.31 11.21 2.45
C HIS A 124 0.19 11.10 2.72
N PHE A 125 0.56 10.01 3.38
CA PHE A 125 1.94 9.63 3.67
C PHE A 125 2.22 8.28 3.03
N THR A 126 3.25 8.21 2.19
CA THR A 126 3.65 6.96 1.53
C THR A 126 4.90 6.41 2.19
N PHE A 127 4.84 5.13 2.58
CA PHE A 127 5.96 4.39 3.16
C PHE A 127 6.27 3.18 2.28
N THR A 128 7.52 3.05 1.83
CA THR A 128 7.93 1.94 0.95
C THR A 128 8.71 0.89 1.74
N PHE A 129 8.39 -0.39 1.51
CA PHE A 129 9.02 -1.53 2.18
C PHE A 129 9.58 -2.51 1.16
N ASN A 130 10.79 -3.03 1.42
CA ASN A 130 11.34 -4.14 0.65
C ASN A 130 10.76 -5.47 1.14
N THR A 131 10.05 -6.18 0.27
CA THR A 131 9.42 -7.48 0.55
C THR A 131 10.15 -8.67 -0.10
N SER A 132 11.35 -8.46 -0.66
CA SER A 132 12.14 -9.52 -1.33
C SER A 132 12.52 -10.69 -0.43
N HIS A 133 12.59 -10.49 0.89
CA HIS A 133 13.06 -11.51 1.84
C HIS A 133 11.95 -12.40 2.41
N THR A 134 10.70 -12.20 2.01
CA THR A 134 9.57 -12.99 2.53
C THR A 134 9.05 -14.03 1.57
N HIS A 135 9.12 -15.29 2.00
CA HIS A 135 8.57 -16.42 1.25
C HIS A 135 7.04 -16.51 1.29
N THR A 136 6.40 -16.08 2.39
CA THR A 136 4.97 -16.32 2.62
C THR A 136 4.05 -15.23 2.07
N LYS A 137 4.59 -14.13 1.52
CA LYS A 137 3.84 -13.02 0.89
C LYS A 137 2.55 -12.60 1.64
N ARG A 138 2.60 -12.72 2.97
CA ARG A 138 1.53 -12.47 3.93
C ARG A 138 2.15 -11.63 5.03
N TYR A 139 1.49 -10.53 5.37
CA TYR A 139 2.05 -9.57 6.30
C TYR A 139 1.00 -9.08 7.30
N LEU A 140 1.51 -8.69 8.46
CA LEU A 140 0.82 -7.90 9.46
C LEU A 140 1.42 -6.49 9.42
N VAL A 141 0.66 -5.55 8.86
CA VAL A 141 0.98 -4.13 8.88
C VAL A 141 0.52 -3.58 10.23
N THR A 142 1.40 -2.91 10.96
CA THR A 142 1.03 -2.16 12.16
C THR A 142 1.27 -0.68 11.91
N ILE A 143 0.20 0.12 11.99
CA ILE A 143 0.23 1.58 11.86
C ILE A 143 -0.02 2.15 13.25
N LYS A 144 0.84 3.07 13.69
CA LYS A 144 0.64 3.80 14.95
C LYS A 144 1.07 5.24 14.77
N GLY A 145 0.47 6.12 15.57
CA GLY A 145 0.82 7.52 15.62
C GLY A 145 0.06 8.23 16.71
N ASP A 146 0.46 9.47 16.95
CA ASP A 146 -0.16 10.38 17.89
C ASP A 146 -0.70 11.59 17.12
N ILE A 147 -1.81 12.14 17.59
CA ILE A 147 -2.41 13.36 17.07
C ILE A 147 -2.51 14.43 18.15
N GLU A 148 -2.27 15.67 17.76
CA GLU A 148 -2.47 16.85 18.60
C GLU A 148 -3.31 17.89 17.85
N ALA A 149 -4.42 18.31 18.45
CA ALA A 149 -5.34 19.29 17.90
C ALA A 149 -5.73 20.29 19.01
N GLY A 150 -5.05 21.44 19.04
CA GLY A 150 -5.21 22.41 20.15
C GLY A 150 -4.81 21.79 21.50
N ALA A 151 -5.76 21.67 22.43
CA ALA A 151 -5.54 21.02 23.73
C ALA A 151 -5.79 19.50 23.72
N TYR A 152 -6.31 18.96 22.61
CA TYR A 152 -6.61 17.53 22.49
C TYR A 152 -5.38 16.75 22.05
N ARG A 153 -5.12 15.62 22.71
CA ARG A 153 -4.07 14.68 22.36
C ARG A 153 -4.60 13.26 22.41
N SER A 154 -4.31 12.46 21.39
CA SER A 154 -4.73 11.06 21.34
C SER A 154 -3.75 10.23 20.53
N SER A 155 -3.66 8.95 20.85
CA SER A 155 -2.83 7.98 20.14
C SER A 155 -3.71 6.97 19.42
N PHE A 156 -3.31 6.57 18.22
CA PHE A 156 -3.98 5.51 17.48
C PHE A 156 -3.01 4.38 17.14
N ARG A 157 -3.56 3.17 17.07
CA ARG A 157 -2.84 1.97 16.63
C ARG A 157 -3.80 1.05 15.90
N LYS A 158 -3.43 0.63 14.69
CA LYS A 158 -4.15 -0.35 13.90
C LYS A 158 -3.22 -1.45 13.43
N GLN A 159 -3.73 -2.68 13.43
CA GLN A 159 -3.04 -3.83 12.86
C GLN A 159 -3.90 -4.42 11.75
N ILE A 160 -3.30 -4.63 10.58
CA ILE A 160 -4.00 -5.02 9.36
C ILE A 160 -3.28 -6.21 8.76
N ARG A 161 -4.03 -7.28 8.50
CA ARG A 161 -3.49 -8.46 7.82
C ARG A 161 -3.66 -8.28 6.32
N ILE A 162 -2.56 -8.36 5.59
CA ILE A 162 -2.52 -8.24 4.14
C ILE A 162 -1.90 -9.50 3.53
N GLN A 163 -2.29 -9.83 2.30
CA GLN A 163 -1.69 -10.93 1.54
C GLN A 163 -1.50 -10.52 0.08
N GLU A 164 -0.28 -10.63 -0.44
CA GLU A 164 -0.05 -10.52 -1.88
C GLU A 164 -0.51 -11.80 -2.57
N LYS A 165 -1.26 -11.66 -3.66
CA LYS A 165 -1.74 -12.79 -4.46
C LYS A 165 -1.57 -12.47 -5.95
N ALA A 166 -0.89 -13.36 -6.66
CA ALA A 166 -0.87 -13.36 -8.10
C ALA A 166 -2.21 -13.86 -8.65
N LEU A 167 -2.82 -13.09 -9.54
CA LEU A 167 -4.04 -13.44 -10.25
C LEU A 167 -3.81 -13.32 -11.76
N PHE A 168 -4.43 -14.24 -12.51
CA PHE A 168 -4.55 -14.09 -13.96
C PHE A 168 -5.70 -13.14 -14.25
N LEU A 169 -5.38 -12.03 -14.89
CA LEU A 169 -6.37 -11.07 -15.39
C LEU A 169 -6.30 -11.05 -16.90
N GLU A 170 -7.47 -10.97 -17.55
CA GLU A 170 -7.54 -10.75 -18.99
C GLU A 170 -6.92 -9.39 -19.33
N ARG A 171 -6.11 -9.34 -20.39
CA ARG A 171 -5.62 -8.08 -20.95
C ARG A 171 -6.78 -7.39 -21.65
N ASN A 172 -7.31 -6.33 -21.04
CA ASN A 172 -8.22 -5.38 -21.69
C ASN A 172 -7.51 -4.54 -22.74
#